data_AF-A0A7Y7N955-F1
#
_entry.id   AF-A0A7Y7N955-F1
#
_cell.length_a   1.000
_cell.length_b   1.000
_cell.length_c   1.000
_cell.angle_alpha   90.00
_cell.angle_beta   90.00
_cell.angle_gamma   90.00
#
_symmetry.space_group_name_H-M   'P 1'
#
loop_
_entity.id
_entity.type
_entity.pdbx_description
1 polymer ?
#
loop_
_entity_poly.entity_id
_entity_poly.type
_entity_poly.pdbx_seq_one_letter_code
_entity_poly.pdbx_strand_id
1 'polypeptide(L)'
;MFNAKKIAITLAAAALMMGVSTSAFAAFADMELIRVVYERTTGTTEQLTDLGSITSLLSGTHTIAGDALSATNPSNLYVGYFALDRATNHVWATSGNANAPVMTGTLALNTLKNGTNSVYSYYNSLTADAQGVVTGAQNNTNSYRGKLSASQGRLGTALNGNSTIEGSLSNGSLVQSLYYWSDASISGSVGQQISGLTIATNANGSTTVTATPIPAAIYLMGSGLLGLVGVRRRKNA
;
A
#
# COMPACT_ATOMS: atom_id res chain seq x y z
N MET A 1 4.20 -44.39 -33.02
CA MET A 1 5.25 -44.75 -32.04
C MET A 1 5.76 -43.46 -31.43
N PHE A 2 5.31 -43.10 -30.22
CA PHE A 2 5.70 -41.86 -29.57
C PHE A 2 7.16 -41.95 -29.10
N ASN A 3 7.99 -41.01 -29.53
CA ASN A 3 9.43 -41.05 -29.30
C ASN A 3 9.71 -40.59 -27.86
N ALA A 4 10.05 -41.52 -26.96
CA ALA A 4 10.22 -41.30 -25.53
C ALA A 4 11.17 -40.12 -25.19
N LYS A 5 12.12 -39.82 -26.09
CA LYS A 5 13.02 -38.66 -25.96
C LYS A 5 12.29 -37.32 -26.01
N LYS A 6 11.23 -37.19 -26.81
CA LYS A 6 10.45 -35.95 -26.93
C LYS A 6 9.59 -35.69 -25.68
N ILE A 7 9.07 -36.74 -25.06
CA ILE A 7 8.26 -36.66 -23.83
C ILE A 7 9.12 -36.22 -22.64
N ALA A 8 10.32 -36.79 -22.49
CA ALA A 8 11.24 -36.43 -21.41
C ALA A 8 11.68 -34.94 -21.48
N ILE A 9 11.89 -34.41 -22.69
CA ILE A 9 12.27 -33.01 -22.89
C ILE A 9 11.12 -32.05 -22.55
N THR A 10 9.88 -32.38 -22.93
CA THR A 10 8.71 -31.57 -22.55
C THR A 10 8.43 -31.59 -21.04
N LEU A 11 8.68 -32.72 -20.36
CA LEU A 11 8.48 -32.85 -18.92
C LEU A 11 9.54 -32.05 -18.14
N ALA A 12 10.80 -32.07 -18.60
CA ALA A 12 11.87 -31.27 -18.02
C ALA A 12 11.67 -29.75 -18.23
N ALA A 13 11.14 -29.34 -19.40
CA ALA A 13 10.81 -27.94 -19.66
C ALA A 13 9.63 -27.44 -18.81
N ALA A 14 8.60 -28.27 -18.60
CA ALA A 14 7.49 -27.95 -17.69
C ALA A 14 7.95 -27.87 -16.23
N ALA A 15 8.83 -28.76 -15.79
CA ALA A 15 9.42 -28.71 -14.45
C ALA A 15 10.33 -27.48 -14.24
N LEU A 16 11.03 -27.02 -15.29
CA LEU A 16 11.83 -25.78 -15.25
C LEU A 16 10.94 -24.53 -15.19
N MET A 17 9.82 -24.51 -15.91
CA MET A 17 8.85 -23.40 -15.86
C MET A 17 8.05 -23.35 -14.56
N MET A 18 7.95 -24.47 -13.83
CA MET A 18 7.37 -24.52 -12.49
C MET A 18 8.37 -24.17 -11.37
N GLY A 19 9.65 -24.00 -11.69
CA GLY A 19 10.74 -23.92 -10.70
C GLY A 19 11.18 -22.52 -10.29
N VAL A 20 10.62 -21.45 -10.86
CA VAL A 20 11.04 -20.07 -10.55
C VAL A 20 9.86 -19.10 -10.61
N SER A 21 8.86 -19.32 -9.74
CA SER A 21 8.29 -18.16 -9.07
C SER A 21 9.31 -17.76 -8.01
N THR A 22 10.37 -17.05 -8.42
CA THR A 22 11.21 -16.36 -7.44
C THR A 22 10.26 -15.45 -6.70
N SER A 23 10.00 -15.75 -5.42
CA SER A 23 9.41 -14.78 -4.50
C SER A 23 10.25 -13.52 -4.71
N ALA A 24 9.65 -12.51 -5.35
CA ALA A 24 10.30 -11.23 -5.47
C ALA A 24 10.63 -10.84 -4.04
N PHE A 25 11.92 -10.82 -3.68
CA PHE A 25 12.35 -10.31 -2.39
C PHE A 25 11.63 -8.98 -2.23
N ALA A 26 10.80 -8.85 -1.20
CA ALA A 26 10.10 -7.59 -0.93
C ALA A 26 11.18 -6.54 -0.69
N ALA A 27 11.51 -5.77 -1.72
CA ALA A 27 12.53 -4.74 -1.68
C ALA A 27 11.81 -3.45 -1.32
N PHE A 28 11.60 -3.25 -0.03
CA PHE A 28 10.91 -2.08 0.49
C PHE A 28 11.65 -0.81 0.07
N ALA A 29 10.97 0.04 -0.68
CA ALA A 29 11.53 1.24 -1.27
C ALA A 29 10.50 2.38 -1.27
N ASP A 30 10.94 3.57 -1.70
CA ASP A 30 10.01 4.65 -1.99
C ASP A 30 9.12 4.28 -3.18
N MET A 31 7.94 4.90 -3.27
CA MET A 31 6.92 4.67 -4.31
C MET A 31 6.27 3.27 -4.33
N GLU A 32 6.72 2.34 -3.49
CA GLU A 32 6.08 1.05 -3.27
C GLU A 32 5.01 1.15 -2.18
N LEU A 33 3.83 0.56 -2.40
CA LEU A 33 2.78 0.52 -1.39
C LEU A 33 3.07 -0.59 -0.39
N ILE A 34 3.40 -0.20 0.83
CA ILE A 34 3.76 -1.13 1.90
C ILE A 34 2.54 -1.39 2.76
N ARG A 35 2.20 -2.67 2.93
CA ARG A 35 1.29 -3.13 3.96
C ARG A 35 2.09 -3.50 5.21
N VAL A 36 1.57 -3.11 6.37
CA VAL A 36 2.03 -3.62 7.67
C VAL A 36 0.85 -4.20 8.45
N VAL A 37 1.03 -5.40 8.97
CA VAL A 37 0.08 -6.09 9.85
C VAL A 37 0.78 -6.37 11.18
N TYR A 38 0.17 -5.96 12.30
CA TYR A 38 0.77 -6.18 13.61
C TYR A 38 -0.24 -6.06 14.76
N GLU A 39 0.11 -6.63 15.90
CA GLU A 39 -0.63 -6.44 17.14
C GLU A 39 -0.18 -5.16 17.85
N ARG A 40 -1.10 -4.25 18.16
CA ARG A 40 -0.76 -2.91 18.65
C ARG A 40 -0.21 -2.86 20.08
N THR A 41 -0.75 -3.71 20.97
CA THR A 41 -0.42 -3.67 22.41
C THR A 41 0.39 -4.86 22.89
N THR A 42 0.08 -6.08 22.43
CA THR A 42 0.64 -7.35 22.93
C THR A 42 1.58 -8.03 21.94
N GLY A 43 1.76 -7.44 20.77
CA GLY A 43 2.52 -8.05 19.69
C GLY A 43 4.01 -8.16 19.96
N THR A 44 4.59 -9.26 19.50
CA THR A 44 6.04 -9.49 19.44
C THR A 44 6.56 -9.36 18.01
N THR A 45 5.72 -9.59 17.01
CA THR A 45 6.07 -9.57 15.59
C THR A 45 5.15 -8.65 14.78
N GLU A 46 5.66 -8.20 13.65
CA GLU A 46 4.90 -7.48 12.62
C GLU A 46 5.27 -8.04 11.25
N GLN A 47 4.29 -8.09 10.35
CA GLN A 47 4.41 -8.61 9.00
C GLN A 47 4.33 -7.45 8.02
N LEU A 48 5.37 -7.27 7.20
CA LEU A 48 5.37 -6.31 6.12
C LEU A 48 5.28 -7.01 4.77
N THR A 49 4.58 -6.37 3.84
CA THR A 49 4.46 -6.87 2.47
C THR A 49 4.54 -5.69 1.52
N ASP A 50 5.42 -5.80 0.54
CA ASP A 50 5.44 -4.90 -0.59
C ASP A 50 4.33 -5.32 -1.57
N LEU A 51 3.39 -4.41 -1.85
CA LEU A 51 2.28 -4.66 -2.77
C LEU A 51 2.59 -4.23 -4.20
N GLY A 52 3.75 -3.58 -4.43
CA GLY A 52 4.15 -3.02 -5.70
C GLY A 52 3.95 -1.50 -5.79
N SER A 53 4.49 -0.94 -6.87
CA SER A 53 4.52 0.50 -7.08
C SER A 53 3.11 1.10 -7.14
N ILE A 54 2.94 2.28 -6.56
CA ILE A 54 1.69 3.05 -6.60
C ILE A 54 1.18 3.19 -8.03
N THR A 55 2.06 3.52 -8.98
CA THR A 55 1.69 3.70 -10.39
C THR A 55 1.07 2.43 -11.00
N SER A 56 1.64 1.26 -10.69
CA SER A 56 1.09 -0.02 -11.16
C SER A 56 -0.28 -0.28 -10.52
N LEU A 57 -0.38 -0.12 -9.20
CA LEU A 57 -1.60 -0.39 -8.43
C LEU A 57 -2.78 0.51 -8.80
N LEU A 58 -2.52 1.72 -9.28
CA LEU A 58 -3.56 2.65 -9.75
C LEU A 58 -4.12 2.28 -11.13
N SER A 59 -3.55 1.30 -11.83
CA SER A 59 -3.95 0.94 -13.19
C SER A 59 -5.06 -0.11 -13.28
N GLY A 60 -5.40 -0.78 -12.18
CA GLY A 60 -6.43 -1.81 -12.20
C GLY A 60 -6.68 -2.51 -10.86
N THR A 61 -7.06 -3.79 -10.94
CA THR A 61 -7.26 -4.65 -9.77
C THR A 61 -6.08 -5.60 -9.63
N HIS A 62 -5.48 -5.60 -8.45
CA HIS A 62 -4.33 -6.44 -8.10
C HIS A 62 -4.69 -7.24 -6.86
N THR A 63 -4.45 -8.56 -6.90
CA THR A 63 -4.53 -9.40 -5.71
C THR A 63 -3.13 -9.92 -5.41
N ILE A 64 -2.58 -9.45 -4.30
CA ILE A 64 -1.26 -9.84 -3.82
C ILE A 64 -1.47 -10.90 -2.76
N ALA A 65 -0.80 -12.05 -2.93
CA ALA A 65 -0.80 -13.10 -1.94
C ALA A 65 -0.26 -12.57 -0.61
N GLY A 66 -0.68 -13.18 0.49
CA GLY A 66 -0.11 -12.90 1.79
C GLY A 66 -0.20 -14.11 2.67
N ASP A 67 0.37 -13.96 3.85
CA ASP A 67 0.45 -15.02 4.83
C ASP A 67 -0.70 -14.96 5.82
N ALA A 68 -0.94 -16.09 6.48
CA ALA A 68 -1.91 -16.16 7.56
C ALA A 68 -1.60 -15.08 8.60
N LEU A 69 -2.64 -14.32 8.95
CA LEU A 69 -2.57 -13.24 9.92
C LEU A 69 -2.38 -13.86 11.31
N SER A 70 -1.13 -13.99 11.73
CA SER A 70 -0.74 -14.59 13.01
C SER A 70 -0.74 -13.53 14.10
N ALA A 71 -1.62 -13.67 15.09
CA ALA A 71 -1.71 -12.80 16.27
C ALA A 71 -1.97 -13.61 17.53
N THR A 72 -1.28 -13.26 18.62
CA THR A 72 -1.57 -13.73 19.99
C THR A 72 -2.95 -13.26 20.43
N ASN A 73 -3.33 -12.04 20.06
CA ASN A 73 -4.66 -11.49 20.27
C ASN A 73 -5.27 -10.97 18.95
N PRO A 74 -6.14 -11.75 18.27
CA PRO A 74 -6.78 -11.32 17.02
C PRO A 74 -7.60 -10.03 17.14
N SER A 75 -8.16 -9.74 18.32
CA SER A 75 -8.92 -8.49 18.56
C SER A 75 -8.02 -7.25 18.54
N ASN A 76 -6.71 -7.44 18.64
CA ASN A 76 -5.70 -6.40 18.68
C ASN A 76 -4.87 -6.33 17.40
N LEU A 77 -5.30 -7.03 16.34
CA LEU A 77 -4.62 -7.03 15.06
C LEU A 77 -5.04 -5.82 14.25
N TYR A 78 -4.04 -5.08 13.77
CA TYR A 78 -4.23 -3.89 12.96
C TYR A 78 -3.45 -4.01 11.66
N VAL A 79 -3.96 -3.35 10.63
CA VAL A 79 -3.29 -3.21 9.35
C VAL A 79 -3.24 -1.74 8.97
N GLY A 80 -2.10 -1.33 8.43
CA GLY A 80 -1.90 -0.01 7.84
C GLY A 80 -1.23 -0.15 6.48
N TYR A 81 -1.48 0.83 5.63
CA TYR A 81 -0.86 0.92 4.31
C TYR A 81 -0.25 2.31 4.14
N PHE A 82 0.98 2.37 3.63
CA PHE A 82 1.63 3.64 3.32
C PHE A 82 2.63 3.51 2.17
N ALA A 83 2.88 4.63 1.49
CA ALA A 83 3.99 4.82 0.56
C ALA A 83 4.52 6.25 0.71
N LEU A 84 5.78 6.45 0.33
CA LEU A 84 6.46 7.74 0.40
C LEU A 84 7.26 7.97 -0.87
N ASP A 85 7.19 9.20 -1.39
CA ASP A 85 8.17 9.72 -2.33
C ASP A 85 9.01 10.77 -1.59
N ARG A 86 10.25 10.43 -1.25
CA ARG A 86 11.13 11.36 -0.54
C ARG A 86 11.59 12.52 -1.40
N ALA A 87 11.61 12.37 -2.72
CA ALA A 87 12.08 13.41 -3.64
C ALA A 87 11.04 14.53 -3.79
N THR A 88 9.76 14.16 -3.86
CA THR A 88 8.66 15.11 -4.09
C THR A 88 7.81 15.40 -2.86
N ASN A 89 8.11 14.78 -1.70
CA ASN A 89 7.31 14.87 -0.47
C ASN A 89 5.89 14.29 -0.62
N HIS A 90 5.65 13.44 -1.61
CA HIS A 90 4.38 12.77 -1.73
C HIS A 90 4.24 11.69 -0.67
N VAL A 91 3.06 11.61 -0.07
CA VAL A 91 2.71 10.54 0.86
C VAL A 91 1.42 9.89 0.40
N TRP A 92 1.38 8.57 0.51
CA TRP A 92 0.15 7.81 0.43
C TRP A 92 -0.03 7.09 1.76
N ALA A 93 -1.23 7.13 2.31
CA ALA A 93 -1.54 6.37 3.50
C ALA A 93 -3.02 6.07 3.56
N THR A 94 -3.38 4.95 4.17
CA THR A 94 -4.79 4.64 4.47
C THR A 94 -5.28 5.46 5.67
N SER A 95 -6.58 5.43 5.92
CA SER A 95 -7.16 5.88 7.19
C SER A 95 -7.77 4.71 7.94
N GLY A 96 -7.58 4.70 9.26
CA GLY A 96 -8.22 3.79 10.19
C GLY A 96 -9.58 4.25 10.69
N ASN A 97 -9.98 5.49 10.34
CA ASN A 97 -11.24 6.10 10.75
C ASN A 97 -11.94 6.75 9.54
N ALA A 98 -13.17 7.20 9.75
CA ALA A 98 -13.97 7.83 8.70
C ALA A 98 -13.44 9.22 8.27
N ASN A 99 -12.48 9.79 9.00
CA ASN A 99 -11.94 11.11 8.73
C ASN A 99 -10.71 11.01 7.81
N ALA A 100 -10.59 11.99 6.91
CA ALA A 100 -9.38 12.14 6.12
C ALA A 100 -8.20 12.49 7.04
N PRO A 101 -7.05 11.79 6.95
CA PRO A 101 -5.90 12.10 7.78
C PRO A 101 -5.34 13.49 7.45
N VAL A 102 -4.70 14.13 8.44
CA VAL A 102 -4.14 15.50 8.26
C VAL A 102 -2.67 15.53 8.68
N MET A 103 -1.84 16.09 7.80
CA MET A 103 -0.40 16.24 8.04
C MET A 103 -0.09 17.35 9.05
N THR A 104 0.91 17.15 9.89
CA THR A 104 1.38 18.14 10.87
C THR A 104 2.50 19.04 10.32
N GLY A 105 3.06 18.70 9.16
CA GLY A 105 3.99 19.54 8.38
C GLY A 105 5.44 19.04 8.37
N THR A 106 6.38 19.91 8.00
CA THR A 106 7.79 19.60 7.69
C THR A 106 8.52 18.75 8.73
N LEU A 107 8.44 19.12 10.01
CA LEU A 107 9.17 18.38 11.06
C LEU A 107 8.76 16.91 11.08
N ALA A 108 7.47 16.66 10.93
CA ALA A 108 6.90 15.33 11.03
C ALA A 108 7.07 14.55 9.72
N LEU A 109 7.08 15.22 8.57
CA LEU A 109 7.54 14.63 7.32
C LEU A 109 9.00 14.17 7.42
N ASN A 110 9.89 14.96 8.01
CA ASN A 110 11.28 14.55 8.21
C ASN A 110 11.37 13.31 9.12
N THR A 111 10.56 13.24 10.18
CA THR A 111 10.45 12.03 11.01
C THR A 111 9.98 10.82 10.19
N LEU A 112 9.00 10.99 9.30
CA LEU A 112 8.54 9.94 8.38
C LEU A 112 9.65 9.49 7.41
N LYS A 113 10.39 10.43 6.79
CA LYS A 113 11.50 10.12 5.88
C LYS A 113 12.61 9.33 6.59
N ASN A 114 13.00 9.78 7.79
CA ASN A 114 14.01 9.10 8.59
C ASN A 114 13.53 7.74 9.09
N GLY A 115 12.28 7.66 9.54
CA GLY A 115 11.65 6.43 10.02
C GLY A 115 11.55 5.38 8.92
N THR A 116 11.06 5.75 7.73
CA THR A 116 10.98 4.82 6.58
C THR A 116 12.37 4.34 6.16
N ASN A 117 13.40 5.19 6.17
CA ASN A 117 14.76 4.74 5.85
C ASN A 117 15.24 3.64 6.82
N SER A 118 15.00 3.81 8.12
CA SER A 118 15.32 2.78 9.12
C SER A 118 14.48 1.50 8.95
N VAL A 119 13.17 1.64 8.71
CA VAL A 119 12.26 0.50 8.50
C VAL A 119 12.68 -0.28 7.26
N TYR A 120 12.92 0.38 6.12
CA TYR A 120 13.32 -0.28 4.89
C TYR A 120 14.65 -1.00 5.07
N SER A 121 15.63 -0.35 5.70
CA SER A 121 16.92 -0.97 6.00
C SER A 121 16.78 -2.24 6.85
N TYR A 122 15.93 -2.21 7.88
CA TYR A 122 15.69 -3.38 8.73
C TYR A 122 15.00 -4.50 7.95
N TYR A 123 13.88 -4.22 7.29
CA TYR A 123 13.09 -5.26 6.62
C TYR A 123 13.76 -5.83 5.37
N ASN A 124 14.52 -5.03 4.62
CA ASN A 124 15.33 -5.52 3.49
C ASN A 124 16.50 -6.42 3.96
N SER A 125 16.86 -6.39 5.24
CA SER A 125 17.88 -7.31 5.80
C SER A 125 17.31 -8.67 6.21
N LEU A 126 15.98 -8.80 6.26
CA LEU A 126 15.29 -10.02 6.64
C LEU A 126 14.92 -10.85 5.41
N THR A 127 14.60 -12.13 5.63
CA THR A 127 14.16 -13.03 4.56
C THR A 127 12.65 -12.97 4.41
N ALA A 128 12.18 -12.77 3.18
CA ALA A 128 10.78 -12.94 2.83
C ALA A 128 10.42 -14.42 2.67
N ASP A 129 9.19 -14.79 3.00
CA ASP A 129 8.66 -16.13 2.70
C ASP A 129 8.30 -16.30 1.21
N ALA A 130 7.64 -17.42 0.89
CA ALA A 130 7.22 -17.74 -0.47
C ALA A 130 6.13 -16.80 -1.02
N GLN A 131 5.44 -16.07 -0.14
CA GLN A 131 4.37 -15.14 -0.45
C GLN A 131 4.90 -13.69 -0.52
N GLY A 132 6.18 -13.46 -0.22
CA GLY A 132 6.78 -12.12 -0.19
C GLY A 132 6.49 -11.36 1.11
N VAL A 133 6.02 -12.04 2.16
CA VAL A 133 5.82 -11.43 3.47
C VAL A 133 7.12 -11.50 4.28
N VAL A 134 7.46 -10.38 4.92
CA VAL A 134 8.64 -10.27 5.78
C VAL A 134 8.19 -10.09 7.21
N THR A 135 8.58 -11.01 8.09
CA THR A 135 8.22 -10.96 9.51
C THR A 135 9.40 -10.42 10.33
N GLY A 136 9.18 -9.32 11.03
CA GLY A 136 10.15 -8.66 11.90
C GLY A 136 9.70 -8.59 13.36
N ALA A 137 10.64 -8.34 14.26
CA ALA A 137 10.37 -8.19 15.68
C ALA A 137 9.92 -6.76 16.00
N GLN A 138 8.78 -6.60 16.67
CA GLN A 138 8.24 -5.27 17.01
C GLN A 138 9.14 -4.49 17.99
N ASN A 139 9.90 -5.18 18.83
CA ASN A 139 10.82 -4.56 19.80
C ASN A 139 12.13 -4.07 19.17
N ASN A 140 12.38 -4.35 17.87
CA ASN A 140 13.51 -3.77 17.17
C ASN A 140 13.35 -2.25 17.08
N THR A 141 14.40 -1.48 17.33
CA THR A 141 14.35 -0.01 17.28
C THR A 141 14.05 0.55 15.90
N ASN A 142 14.27 -0.24 14.84
CA ASN A 142 13.99 0.07 13.44
C ASN A 142 12.73 -0.63 12.91
N SER A 143 11.94 -1.28 13.77
CA SER A 143 10.63 -1.82 13.40
C SER A 143 9.67 -0.71 12.96
N TYR A 144 8.65 -1.04 12.17
CA TYR A 144 7.54 -0.14 11.87
C TYR A 144 6.93 0.38 13.18
N ARG A 145 6.65 -0.49 14.15
CA ARG A 145 6.13 -0.04 15.46
C ARG A 145 7.05 0.95 16.16
N GLY A 146 8.36 0.71 16.17
CA GLY A 146 9.35 1.55 16.83
C GLY A 146 9.58 2.90 16.15
N LYS A 147 9.47 2.97 14.82
CA LYS A 147 9.76 4.18 14.03
C LYS A 147 8.52 4.90 13.56
N LEU A 148 7.65 4.18 12.87
CA LEU A 148 6.53 4.73 12.12
C LEU A 148 5.20 4.60 12.84
N SER A 149 5.10 3.78 13.89
CA SER A 149 3.92 3.74 14.76
C SER A 149 4.29 4.01 16.23
N ALA A 150 5.31 4.86 16.44
CA ALA A 150 5.78 5.26 17.76
C ALA A 150 4.68 5.89 18.64
N SER A 151 3.63 6.45 18.03
CA SER A 151 2.44 6.98 18.72
C SER A 151 1.16 6.18 18.44
N GLN A 152 1.30 4.91 18.03
CA GLN A 152 0.25 3.96 17.64
C GLN A 152 -0.64 4.45 16.47
N GLY A 153 -0.48 3.83 15.29
CA GLY A 153 -1.31 4.15 14.12
C GLY A 153 -1.01 5.49 13.47
N ARG A 154 0.07 6.16 13.86
CA ARG A 154 0.46 7.48 13.36
C ARG A 154 1.87 7.38 12.81
N LEU A 155 2.06 7.67 11.52
CA LEU A 155 3.29 7.57 10.71
C LEU A 155 4.52 8.34 11.25
N GLY A 156 4.95 8.09 12.48
CA GLY A 156 6.06 8.77 13.12
C GLY A 156 5.73 10.25 13.42
N THR A 157 4.58 10.51 14.07
CA THR A 157 4.06 11.86 14.40
C THR A 157 3.64 12.74 13.20
N ALA A 158 3.78 12.23 11.97
CA ALA A 158 3.40 12.89 10.71
C ALA A 158 1.94 13.32 10.64
N LEU A 159 1.06 12.58 11.29
CA LEU A 159 -0.38 12.82 11.27
C LEU A 159 -0.84 13.45 12.59
N ASN A 160 -1.87 14.30 12.53
CA ASN A 160 -2.44 14.94 13.72
C ASN A 160 -3.09 13.91 14.68
N GLY A 161 -3.44 14.34 15.90
CA GLY A 161 -3.93 13.45 16.96
C GLY A 161 -5.25 12.73 16.65
N ASN A 162 -6.02 13.21 15.68
CA ASN A 162 -7.32 12.65 15.32
C ASN A 162 -7.24 11.70 14.11
N SER A 163 -6.03 11.49 13.58
CA SER A 163 -5.78 10.74 12.35
C SER A 163 -4.98 9.49 12.66
N THR A 164 -5.45 8.34 12.16
CA THR A 164 -4.69 7.09 12.21
C THR A 164 -4.67 6.45 10.83
N ILE A 165 -3.61 5.74 10.48
CA ILE A 165 -3.53 4.98 9.22
C ILE A 165 -4.02 3.53 9.36
N GLU A 166 -4.13 3.06 10.60
CA GLU A 166 -4.40 1.67 10.90
C GLU A 166 -5.87 1.39 11.18
N GLY A 167 -6.45 0.42 10.49
CA GLY A 167 -7.76 -0.13 10.83
C GLY A 167 -7.66 -1.49 11.52
N SER A 168 -8.69 -1.84 12.28
CA SER A 168 -8.75 -3.11 13.02
C SER A 168 -9.13 -4.26 12.09
N LEU A 169 -8.39 -5.37 12.19
CA LEU A 169 -8.67 -6.65 11.53
C LEU A 169 -9.47 -7.62 12.40
N SER A 170 -10.05 -7.16 13.50
CA SER A 170 -10.78 -7.99 14.47
C SER A 170 -11.91 -8.83 13.84
N ASN A 171 -12.49 -8.39 12.71
CA ASN A 171 -13.54 -9.11 11.98
C ASN A 171 -13.01 -9.99 10.83
N GLY A 172 -11.70 -10.22 10.76
CA GLY A 172 -11.06 -11.05 9.74
C GLY A 172 -10.90 -10.39 8.37
N SER A 173 -11.63 -9.34 8.02
CA SER A 173 -11.36 -8.58 6.79
C SER A 173 -11.63 -7.11 6.99
N LEU A 174 -10.93 -6.27 6.25
CA LEU A 174 -11.00 -4.83 6.36
C LEU A 174 -10.85 -4.20 4.98
N VAL A 175 -11.71 -3.22 4.69
CA VAL A 175 -11.58 -2.36 3.51
C VAL A 175 -11.20 -0.95 3.97
N GLN A 176 -10.14 -0.40 3.41
CA GLN A 176 -9.65 0.94 3.67
C GLN A 176 -9.57 1.75 2.38
N SER A 177 -9.75 3.07 2.52
CA SER A 177 -9.49 4.03 1.45
C SER A 177 -8.06 4.54 1.53
N LEU A 178 -7.42 4.72 0.37
CA LEU A 178 -6.10 5.33 0.29
C LEU A 178 -6.22 6.84 0.10
N TYR A 179 -5.43 7.59 0.84
CA TYR A 179 -5.32 9.04 0.77
C TYR A 179 -3.95 9.43 0.21
N TYR A 180 -3.91 10.55 -0.50
CA TYR A 180 -2.73 11.13 -1.11
C TYR A 180 -2.49 12.57 -0.63
N TRP A 181 -1.23 12.89 -0.38
CA TRP A 181 -0.74 14.25 -0.17
C TRP A 181 0.26 14.59 -1.25
N SER A 182 -0.03 15.62 -2.05
CA SER A 182 0.88 16.15 -3.06
C SER A 182 2.02 16.98 -2.48
N ASP A 183 1.90 17.41 -1.22
CA ASP A 183 3.01 17.93 -0.43
C ASP A 183 2.71 17.74 1.05
N ALA A 184 3.38 16.74 1.64
CA ALA A 184 3.24 16.40 3.04
C ALA A 184 3.99 17.36 3.99
N SER A 185 4.75 18.33 3.47
CA SER A 185 5.45 19.32 4.28
C SER A 185 4.53 20.45 4.79
N ILE A 186 3.35 20.60 4.17
CA ILE A 186 2.38 21.63 4.51
C ILE A 186 1.56 21.21 5.73
N SER A 187 1.68 21.95 6.82
CA SER A 187 0.89 21.71 8.04
C SER A 187 -0.60 21.97 7.78
N GLY A 188 -1.46 21.09 8.29
CA GLY A 188 -2.92 21.16 8.07
C GLY A 188 -3.37 20.61 6.71
N SER A 189 -2.46 20.10 5.88
CA SER A 189 -2.82 19.48 4.60
C SER A 189 -3.66 18.22 4.83
N VAL A 190 -4.90 18.24 4.32
CA VAL A 190 -5.85 17.13 4.42
C VAL A 190 -5.64 16.16 3.27
N GLY A 191 -5.56 14.87 3.59
CA GLY A 191 -5.37 13.82 2.59
C GLY A 191 -6.51 13.82 1.59
N GLN A 192 -6.17 13.75 0.30
CA GLN A 192 -7.14 13.61 -0.76
C GLN A 192 -7.40 12.13 -0.98
N GLN A 193 -8.64 11.67 -0.75
CA GLN A 193 -9.01 10.30 -1.04
C GLN A 193 -8.84 10.04 -2.54
N ILE A 194 -8.12 8.98 -2.91
CA ILE A 194 -8.03 8.58 -4.30
C ILE A 194 -9.35 7.95 -4.70
N SER A 195 -10.15 8.69 -5.46
CA SER A 195 -11.48 8.27 -5.87
C SER A 195 -11.43 6.93 -6.60
N GLY A 196 -12.28 6.00 -6.17
CA GLY A 196 -12.36 4.67 -6.79
C GLY A 196 -11.23 3.71 -6.43
N LEU A 197 -10.32 4.08 -5.52
CA LEU A 197 -9.30 3.18 -5.01
C LEU A 197 -9.67 2.65 -3.62
N THR A 198 -9.85 1.33 -3.54
CA THR A 198 -10.06 0.62 -2.27
C THR A 198 -9.01 -0.44 -2.08
N ILE A 199 -8.55 -0.59 -0.84
CA ILE A 199 -7.62 -1.63 -0.43
C ILE A 199 -8.34 -2.55 0.55
N ALA A 200 -8.43 -3.83 0.24
CA ALA A 200 -9.02 -4.85 1.10
C ALA A 200 -7.94 -5.78 1.63
N THR A 201 -7.83 -5.90 2.95
CA THR A 201 -7.16 -7.04 3.59
C THR A 201 -8.18 -8.15 3.77
N ASN A 202 -7.88 -9.33 3.24
CA ASN A 202 -8.75 -10.50 3.32
C ASN A 202 -8.39 -11.39 4.52
N ALA A 203 -9.31 -12.27 4.93
CA ALA A 203 -9.12 -13.15 6.09
C ALA A 203 -7.99 -14.17 5.96
N ASN A 204 -7.63 -14.54 4.73
CA ASN A 204 -6.45 -15.36 4.45
C ASN A 204 -5.14 -14.56 4.45
N GLY A 205 -5.20 -13.27 4.79
CA GLY A 205 -4.06 -12.36 4.78
C GLY A 205 -3.61 -11.91 3.41
N SER A 206 -4.33 -12.17 2.32
CA SER A 206 -4.06 -11.53 1.03
C SER A 206 -4.51 -10.07 1.03
N THR A 207 -4.00 -9.27 0.08
CA THR A 207 -4.49 -7.91 -0.16
C THR A 207 -5.03 -7.77 -1.57
N THR A 208 -6.23 -7.22 -1.69
CA THR A 208 -6.80 -6.81 -2.97
C THR A 208 -6.81 -5.29 -3.05
N VAL A 209 -6.11 -4.75 -4.05
CA VAL A 209 -6.16 -3.33 -4.40
C VAL A 209 -7.02 -3.21 -5.64
N THR A 210 -8.10 -2.42 -5.56
CA THR A 210 -9.02 -2.18 -6.68
C THR A 210 -9.02 -0.70 -6.99
N ALA A 211 -8.44 -0.33 -8.13
CA ALA A 211 -8.62 0.97 -8.75
C ALA A 211 -9.75 0.85 -9.79
N THR A 212 -10.87 1.55 -9.58
CA THR A 212 -11.87 1.72 -10.64
C THR A 212 -11.45 2.87 -11.53
N PRO A 213 -11.13 2.65 -12.81
CA PRO A 213 -10.80 3.74 -13.71
C PRO A 213 -11.99 4.71 -13.77
N ILE A 214 -11.75 6.00 -13.54
CA ILE A 214 -12.77 7.02 -13.77
C ILE A 214 -13.02 7.03 -15.29
N PRO A 215 -14.25 6.71 -15.76
CA PRO A 215 -14.51 6.61 -17.18
C PRO A 215 -14.16 7.93 -17.88
N ALA A 216 -13.35 7.86 -18.94
CA ALA A 216 -12.94 9.03 -19.74
C ALA A 216 -14.14 9.84 -20.26
N ALA A 217 -15.33 9.23 -20.32
CA ALA A 217 -16.59 9.90 -20.64
C ALA A 217 -16.89 11.10 -19.72
N ILE A 218 -16.52 11.08 -18.43
CA ILE A 218 -16.74 12.23 -17.54
C ILE A 218 -15.83 13.41 -17.93
N TYR A 219 -14.57 13.14 -18.29
CA TYR A 219 -13.66 14.15 -18.84
C TYR A 219 -14.11 14.67 -20.22
N LEU A 220 -14.67 13.79 -21.05
CA LEU A 220 -15.19 14.14 -22.37
C LEU A 220 -16.50 14.94 -22.30
N MET A 221 -17.34 14.72 -21.28
CA MET A 221 -18.54 15.55 -21.08
C MET A 221 -18.19 16.96 -20.59
N GLY A 222 -17.14 17.12 -19.78
CA GLY A 222 -16.68 18.46 -19.35
C GLY A 222 -16.08 19.28 -20.50
N SER A 223 -15.28 18.65 -21.38
CA SER A 223 -14.64 19.32 -22.52
C SER A 223 -15.54 19.41 -23.76
N GLY A 224 -16.38 18.41 -23.99
CA GLY A 224 -17.32 18.36 -25.11
C GLY A 224 -18.43 19.41 -25.01
N LEU A 225 -18.90 19.74 -23.81
CA LEU A 225 -19.90 20.79 -23.62
C LEU A 225 -19.33 22.19 -23.91
N LEU A 226 -18.07 22.45 -23.54
CA LEU A 226 -17.36 23.69 -23.89
C LEU A 226 -17.13 23.81 -25.41
N GLY A 227 -16.81 22.70 -26.08
CA GLY A 227 -16.70 22.66 -27.55
C GLY A 227 -18.02 23.02 -28.26
N LEU A 228 -19.16 22.56 -27.74
CA LEU A 228 -20.49 22.84 -28.30
C LEU A 228 -20.95 24.30 -28.11
N VAL A 229 -20.51 24.98 -27.05
CA VAL A 229 -20.78 26.43 -26.88
C VAL A 229 -20.06 27.25 -27.97
N GLY A 230 -18.89 26.81 -28.43
CA GLY A 230 -18.14 27.47 -29.51
C GLY A 230 -18.77 27.36 -30.90
N VAL A 231 -19.48 26.27 -31.18
CA VAL A 231 -20.07 26.01 -32.51
C VAL A 231 -21.29 26.90 -32.81
N ARG A 232 -21.97 27.44 -31.80
CA ARG A 232 -23.18 28.27 -31.99
C ARG A 232 -22.90 29.67 -32.57
N ARG A 233 -21.64 30.13 -32.67
CA ARG A 233 -21.30 31.50 -33.12
C ARG A 233 -20.94 31.65 -34.61
N ARG A 234 -21.05 30.61 -35.43
CA ARG A 234 -20.83 30.71 -36.89
C ARG A 234 -22.14 30.52 -37.68
N LYS A 235 -22.98 31.54 -37.67
CA LYS A 235 -23.86 31.87 -38.81
C LYS A 235 -24.04 33.39 -38.81
N ASN A 236 -23.70 34.00 -39.94
CA ASN A 236 -23.90 35.38 -40.40
C ASN A 236 -22.58 36.11 -40.71
N ALA A 237 -22.02 35.77 -41.86
CA ALA A 237 -21.30 36.66 -42.76
C ALA A 237 -21.63 36.19 -44.19
#